data_AF-W2CL77-F1
#
_entry.id   AF-W2CL77-F1
#
_cell.length_a   1.000
_cell.length_b   1.000
_cell.length_c   1.000
_cell.angle_alpha   90.00
_cell.angle_beta   90.00
_cell.angle_gamma   90.00
#
_symmetry.space_group_name_H-M   'P 1'
#
loop_
_entity.id
_entity.type
_entity.pdbx_description
1 polymer ?
#
loop_
_entity_poly.entity_id
_entity_poly.type
_entity_poly.pdbx_seq_one_letter_code
_entity_poly.pdbx_strand_id
1 'polypeptide(L)'
;MNLKQIIAAGILLMSLAACVEERSNQGETAPGWVAFEYTSALVERCGITAEYLHRFDRYLEQNTSSGRDSVDRLYFSNVKIQRDQEPNAWTLRLKERYGNERTITIRNAVRGGMWEVVGEGLATKFSPRSERAVDHFRVNTGKSGTWYMEHIGRDREFADSSAWTVQFVSDGSLQLVGNGVRTSLAVPTLRLDFKTDLPLSYTLRNTSTFTLVDGQLRIIATGPNGLPETTAVTAIGSDRIRINYNNKHSAEGNWNSAIEL
;
A
#
# COMPACT_ATOMS: atom_id res chain seq x y z
N MET A 1 -18.93 -12.38 -7.25
CA MET A 1 -17.69 -12.43 -8.04
C MET A 1 -17.85 -11.41 -9.15
N ASN A 2 -17.03 -10.35 -9.19
CA ASN A 2 -17.32 -9.20 -10.05
C ASN A 2 -16.87 -9.50 -11.49
N LEU A 3 -17.76 -9.35 -12.46
CA LEU A 3 -17.53 -9.72 -13.87
C LEU A 3 -16.27 -9.07 -14.46
N LYS A 4 -15.93 -7.85 -14.01
CA LYS A 4 -14.71 -7.13 -14.37
C LYS A 4 -13.42 -7.81 -13.92
N GLN A 5 -13.42 -8.55 -12.80
CA GLN A 5 -12.25 -9.25 -12.27
C GLN A 5 -12.00 -10.59 -12.98
N ILE A 6 -13.08 -11.28 -13.35
CA ILE A 6 -13.03 -12.48 -14.21
C ILE A 6 -12.54 -12.09 -15.60
N ILE A 7 -12.98 -10.93 -16.12
CA ILE A 7 -12.54 -10.39 -17.39
C ILE A 7 -11.08 -9.90 -17.30
N ALA A 8 -10.63 -9.26 -16.23
CA ALA A 8 -9.23 -8.82 -16.08
C ALA A 8 -8.27 -10.01 -15.96
N ALA A 9 -8.62 -11.03 -15.16
CA ALA A 9 -7.90 -12.30 -15.14
C ALA A 9 -7.95 -12.96 -16.53
N GLY A 10 -9.10 -13.03 -17.19
CA GLY A 10 -9.27 -13.56 -18.55
C GLY A 10 -8.48 -12.81 -19.63
N ILE A 11 -8.40 -11.48 -19.55
CA ILE A 11 -7.65 -10.62 -20.46
C ILE A 11 -6.15 -10.81 -20.21
N LEU A 12 -5.68 -10.83 -18.96
CA LEU A 12 -4.29 -11.18 -18.64
C LEU A 12 -3.97 -12.62 -19.09
N LEU A 13 -4.91 -13.56 -18.98
CA LEU A 13 -4.73 -14.95 -19.40
C LEU A 13 -4.66 -15.14 -20.92
N MET A 14 -5.35 -14.30 -21.70
CA MET A 14 -5.39 -14.37 -23.17
C MET A 14 -4.40 -13.42 -23.85
N SER A 15 -3.97 -12.34 -23.20
CA SER A 15 -3.08 -11.32 -23.79
C SER A 15 -1.59 -11.64 -23.73
N LEU A 16 -1.16 -12.54 -22.84
CA LEU A 16 0.27 -12.85 -22.62
C LEU A 16 0.83 -13.88 -23.62
N ALA A 17 0.01 -14.49 -24.48
CA ALA A 17 0.46 -15.43 -25.51
C ALA A 17 0.24 -14.94 -26.95
N ALA A 18 -0.46 -13.81 -27.19
CA ALA A 18 -0.88 -13.44 -28.55
C ALA A 18 -1.00 -11.94 -28.87
N CYS A 19 -0.59 -10.98 -28.02
CA CYS A 19 -0.95 -9.56 -28.24
C CYS A 19 0.21 -8.56 -28.09
N VAL A 20 1.32 -8.79 -28.79
CA VAL A 20 2.31 -7.73 -29.05
C VAL A 20 2.10 -7.03 -30.41
N GLU A 21 1.28 -7.57 -31.33
CA GLU A 21 1.25 -7.04 -32.72
C GLU A 21 0.03 -6.20 -33.14
N GLU A 22 -1.15 -6.22 -32.48
CA GLU A 22 -2.35 -5.58 -33.10
C GLU A 22 -3.27 -4.68 -32.24
N ARG A 23 -3.00 -4.42 -30.95
CA ARG A 23 -3.91 -3.61 -30.12
C ARG A 23 -3.28 -2.36 -29.49
N SER A 24 -2.57 -1.58 -30.31
CA SER A 24 -2.14 -0.22 -29.93
C SER A 24 -3.25 0.83 -30.05
N ASN A 25 -4.46 0.49 -30.50
CA ASN A 25 -5.55 1.45 -30.73
C ASN A 25 -6.87 0.97 -30.12
N GLN A 26 -7.02 1.09 -28.80
CA GLN A 26 -8.26 1.45 -28.09
C GLN A 26 -8.07 1.14 -26.61
N GLY A 27 -8.10 2.18 -25.79
CA GLY A 27 -7.97 2.06 -24.34
C GLY A 27 -9.13 1.27 -23.77
N GLU A 28 -8.83 0.10 -23.20
CA GLU A 28 -9.59 -0.55 -22.12
C GLU A 28 -8.70 -1.67 -21.54
N THR A 29 -7.95 -1.31 -20.49
CA THR A 29 -7.06 -2.14 -19.63
C THR A 29 -5.87 -2.84 -20.29
N ALA A 30 -4.77 -2.10 -20.51
CA ALA A 30 -3.49 -2.73 -20.83
C ALA A 30 -2.94 -3.52 -19.62
N PRO A 31 -2.40 -4.74 -19.80
CA PRO A 31 -1.96 -5.64 -18.70
C PRO A 31 -1.09 -4.99 -17.61
N GLY A 32 -0.18 -4.10 -18.00
CA GLY A 32 0.69 -3.38 -17.09
C GLY A 32 -0.04 -2.38 -16.18
N TRP A 33 -1.15 -1.79 -16.65
CA TRP A 33 -2.02 -0.95 -15.81
C TRP A 33 -2.70 -1.79 -14.73
N VAL A 34 -3.18 -2.99 -15.08
CA VAL A 34 -3.80 -3.91 -14.12
C VAL A 34 -2.78 -4.38 -13.07
N ALA A 35 -1.58 -4.78 -13.52
CA ALA A 35 -0.49 -5.16 -12.62
C ALA A 35 -0.10 -4.01 -11.69
N PHE A 36 -0.03 -2.78 -12.22
CA PHE A 36 0.21 -1.58 -11.43
C PHE A 36 -0.89 -1.32 -10.41
N GLU A 37 -2.16 -1.30 -10.80
CA GLU A 37 -3.28 -1.00 -9.91
C GLU A 37 -3.37 -1.98 -8.72
N TYR A 38 -3.15 -3.27 -8.94
CA TYR A 38 -3.14 -4.25 -7.86
C TYR A 38 -1.93 -4.08 -6.94
N THR A 39 -0.76 -3.76 -7.51
CA THR A 39 0.46 -3.56 -6.73
C THR A 39 0.37 -2.27 -5.92
N SER A 40 -0.08 -1.17 -6.52
CA SER A 40 -0.19 0.14 -5.88
C SER A 40 -1.15 0.11 -4.69
N ALA A 41 -2.24 -0.67 -4.76
CA ALA A 41 -3.15 -0.85 -3.64
C ALA A 41 -2.46 -1.44 -2.40
N LEU A 42 -1.54 -2.39 -2.58
CA LEU A 42 -0.73 -2.94 -1.49
C LEU A 42 0.28 -1.90 -0.97
N VAL A 43 0.97 -1.19 -1.87
CA VAL A 43 1.91 -0.12 -1.48
C VAL A 43 1.21 0.95 -0.64
N GLU A 44 0.07 1.44 -1.10
CA GLU A 44 -0.73 2.45 -0.39
C GLU A 44 -1.20 1.92 0.97
N ARG A 45 -1.67 0.67 1.03
CA ARG A 45 -2.08 0.03 2.30
C ARG A 45 -0.94 -0.04 3.32
N CYS A 46 0.26 -0.42 2.89
CA CYS A 46 1.45 -0.42 3.74
C CYS A 46 1.84 1.01 4.15
N GLY A 47 1.82 1.98 3.23
CA GLY A 47 2.11 3.38 3.49
C GLY A 47 1.16 4.04 4.50
N ILE A 48 -0.15 3.84 4.33
CA ILE A 48 -1.18 4.30 5.28
C ILE A 48 -0.90 3.74 6.68
N THR A 49 -0.57 2.44 6.76
CA THR A 49 -0.23 1.81 8.04
C THR A 49 0.99 2.45 8.68
N ALA A 50 2.07 2.65 7.90
CA ALA A 50 3.30 3.24 8.38
C ALA A 50 3.07 4.66 8.95
N GLU A 51 2.28 5.48 8.23
CA GLU A 51 1.93 6.84 8.66
C GLU A 51 1.14 6.89 9.98
N TYR A 52 0.12 6.04 10.14
CA TYR A 52 -0.60 5.99 11.42
C TYR A 52 0.27 5.53 12.58
N LEU A 53 1.16 4.54 12.33
CA LEU A 53 2.09 4.09 13.35
C LEU A 53 3.12 5.18 13.70
N HIS A 54 3.59 5.96 12.74
CA HIS A 54 4.48 7.10 12.99
C HIS A 54 3.83 8.18 13.82
N ARG A 55 2.59 8.58 13.48
CA ARG A 55 1.78 9.49 14.30
C ARG A 55 1.59 8.94 15.71
N PHE A 56 1.44 7.63 15.85
CA PHE A 56 1.29 6.99 17.16
C PHE A 56 2.59 6.96 17.97
N ASP A 57 3.76 6.78 17.35
CA ASP A 57 5.05 6.94 18.04
C ASP A 57 5.21 8.37 18.60
N ARG A 58 4.77 9.39 17.86
CA ARG A 58 4.76 10.78 18.32
C ARG A 58 3.77 11.01 19.48
N TYR A 59 2.69 10.24 19.55
CA TYR A 59 1.78 10.21 20.69
C TYR A 59 2.44 9.57 21.92
N LEU A 60 3.14 8.44 21.74
CA LEU A 60 3.89 7.77 22.81
C LEU A 60 5.04 8.61 23.35
N GLU A 61 5.63 9.49 22.54
CA GLU A 61 6.65 10.44 22.95
C GLU A 61 6.15 11.48 23.97
N GLN A 62 4.84 11.74 24.01
CA GLN A 62 4.28 12.73 24.92
C GLN A 62 4.19 12.18 26.35
N ASN A 63 4.95 12.82 27.25
CA ASN A 63 5.02 12.46 28.68
C ASN A 63 3.94 13.15 29.53
N THR A 64 3.14 14.04 28.96
CA THR A 64 2.07 14.77 29.67
C THR A 64 0.73 14.55 28.99
N SER A 65 -0.35 14.61 29.77
CA SER A 65 -1.72 14.52 29.23
C SER A 65 -1.99 15.63 28.20
N SER A 66 -1.57 16.87 28.49
CA SER A 66 -1.72 17.99 27.55
C SER A 66 -0.94 17.81 26.24
N GLY A 67 0.24 17.17 26.28
CA GLY A 67 0.99 16.84 25.07
C GLY A 67 0.27 15.78 24.24
N ARG A 68 -0.24 14.73 24.89
CA ARG A 68 -1.04 13.70 24.24
C ARG A 68 -2.31 14.26 23.61
N ASP A 69 -3.03 15.13 24.32
CA ASP A 69 -4.25 15.78 23.80
C ASP A 69 -3.96 16.67 22.59
N SER A 70 -2.78 17.31 22.56
CA SER A 70 -2.36 18.14 21.43
C SER A 70 -2.05 17.30 20.19
N VAL A 71 -1.34 16.17 20.36
CA VAL A 71 -1.07 15.21 19.28
C VAL A 71 -2.37 14.54 18.80
N ASP A 72 -3.27 14.19 19.72
CA ASP A 72 -4.58 13.61 19.42
C ASP A 72 -5.42 14.54 18.53
N ARG A 73 -5.53 15.82 18.92
CA ARG A 73 -6.22 16.84 18.12
C ARG A 73 -5.57 17.09 16.76
N LEU A 74 -4.24 16.98 16.68
CA LEU A 74 -3.49 17.27 15.46
C LEU A 74 -3.57 16.14 14.43
N TYR A 75 -3.45 14.88 14.88
CA TYR A 75 -3.25 13.74 14.00
C TYR A 75 -4.37 12.70 14.02
N PHE A 76 -5.23 12.72 15.03
CA PHE A 76 -6.17 11.64 15.35
C PHE A 76 -7.62 12.12 15.50
N SER A 77 -8.00 13.19 14.81
CA SER A 77 -9.37 13.74 14.88
C SER A 77 -10.50 12.73 14.57
N ASN A 78 -10.20 11.67 13.81
CA ASN A 78 -11.12 10.57 13.48
C ASN A 78 -10.64 9.20 13.97
N VAL A 79 -9.70 9.18 14.91
CA VAL A 79 -9.10 7.95 15.43
C VAL A 79 -9.29 7.89 16.93
N LYS A 80 -9.90 6.81 17.41
CA LYS A 80 -10.02 6.54 18.84
C LYS A 80 -8.84 5.68 19.29
N ILE A 81 -7.96 6.24 20.11
CA ILE A 81 -6.84 5.53 20.73
C ILE A 81 -7.30 4.89 22.04
N GLN A 82 -7.07 3.59 22.19
CA GLN A 82 -7.41 2.84 23.41
C GLN A 82 -6.20 2.04 23.86
N ARG A 83 -5.93 2.05 25.16
CA ARG A 83 -4.94 1.16 25.77
C ARG A 83 -5.64 -0.14 26.15
N ASP A 84 -5.03 -1.26 25.77
CA ASP A 84 -5.59 -2.59 26.07
C ASP A 84 -5.15 -3.06 27.47
N GLN A 85 -5.76 -4.15 27.94
CA GLN A 85 -5.43 -4.75 29.25
C GLN A 85 -4.02 -5.32 29.27
N GLU A 86 -3.54 -5.80 28.11
CA GLU A 86 -2.17 -6.29 27.94
C GLU A 86 -1.17 -5.11 28.02
N PRO A 87 -0.07 -5.24 28.79
CA PRO A 87 0.96 -4.21 28.86
C PRO A 87 1.52 -3.87 27.47
N ASN A 88 1.66 -2.58 27.18
CA ASN A 88 2.16 -2.06 25.89
C ASN A 88 1.36 -2.50 24.65
N ALA A 89 0.11 -2.92 24.85
CA ALA A 89 -0.84 -3.15 23.78
C ALA A 89 -1.81 -1.95 23.65
N TRP A 90 -2.06 -1.56 22.41
CA TRP A 90 -2.90 -0.42 22.07
C TRP A 90 -3.74 -0.73 20.83
N THR A 91 -4.94 -0.18 20.81
CA THR A 91 -5.85 -0.28 19.68
C THR A 91 -6.17 1.12 19.17
N LEU A 92 -5.90 1.36 17.89
CA LEU A 92 -6.36 2.52 17.13
C LEU A 92 -7.61 2.11 16.36
N ARG A 93 -8.75 2.77 16.62
CA ARG A 93 -9.97 2.58 15.82
C ARG A 93 -10.16 3.79 14.92
N LEU A 94 -10.04 3.57 13.63
CA LEU A 94 -10.05 4.61 12.62
C LEU A 94 -11.39 4.60 11.91
N LYS A 95 -12.02 5.77 11.85
CA LYS A 95 -13.19 5.99 11.01
C LYS A 95 -12.72 6.55 9.68
N GLU A 96 -12.59 5.67 8.70
CA GLU A 96 -12.13 6.07 7.37
C GLU A 96 -13.25 6.79 6.59
N ARG A 97 -12.85 7.49 5.52
CA ARG A 97 -13.80 8.07 4.58
C ARG A 97 -14.72 6.98 4.04
N TYR A 98 -15.98 7.34 3.78
CA TYR A 98 -17.03 6.44 3.30
C TYR A 98 -17.60 5.44 4.32
N GLY A 99 -17.28 5.59 5.61
CA GLY A 99 -17.90 4.82 6.69
C GLY A 99 -17.32 3.41 6.87
N ASN A 100 -16.13 3.17 6.32
CA ASN A 100 -15.34 1.99 6.65
C ASN A 100 -14.67 2.21 8.01
N GLU A 101 -14.63 1.15 8.82
CA GLU A 101 -13.89 1.16 10.08
C GLU A 101 -12.67 0.27 9.95
N ARG A 102 -11.52 0.84 10.26
CA ARG A 102 -10.26 0.11 10.35
C ARG A 102 -9.84 0.03 11.82
N THR A 103 -9.35 -1.13 12.23
CA THR A 103 -8.72 -1.31 13.54
C THR A 103 -7.25 -1.61 13.34
N ILE A 104 -6.38 -0.93 14.07
CA ILE A 104 -4.95 -1.23 14.13
C ILE A 104 -4.62 -1.57 15.57
N THR A 105 -4.30 -2.84 15.82
CA THR A 105 -3.85 -3.33 17.12
C THR A 105 -2.33 -3.39 17.11
N ILE A 106 -1.70 -2.72 18.07
CA ILE A 106 -0.26 -2.59 18.21
C ILE A 106 0.14 -3.26 19.51
N ARG A 107 0.95 -4.31 19.45
CA ARG A 107 1.56 -4.97 20.61
C ARG A 107 3.04 -4.62 20.70
N ASN A 108 3.58 -4.72 21.91
CA ASN A 108 4.96 -4.39 22.22
C ASN A 108 5.32 -2.94 21.82
N ALA A 109 4.38 -2.00 21.99
CA ALA A 109 4.49 -0.60 21.58
C ALA A 109 5.48 0.20 22.48
N VAL A 110 6.76 -0.17 22.41
CA VAL A 110 7.87 0.48 23.12
C VAL A 110 8.68 1.28 22.11
N ARG A 111 8.92 2.57 22.40
CA ARG A 111 9.63 3.48 21.49
C ARG A 111 11.02 2.93 21.12
N GLY A 112 11.32 2.97 19.83
CA GLY A 112 12.57 2.43 19.26
C GLY A 112 12.74 0.93 19.42
N GLY A 113 11.64 0.21 19.69
CA GLY A 113 11.57 -1.23 19.75
C GLY A 113 10.95 -1.85 18.51
N MET A 114 10.70 -3.15 18.61
CA MET A 114 10.01 -3.95 17.60
C MET A 114 8.54 -4.07 17.98
N TRP A 115 7.65 -3.61 17.11
CA TRP A 115 6.20 -3.67 17.30
C TRP A 115 5.61 -4.78 16.46
N GLU A 116 4.58 -5.42 17.00
CA GLU A 116 3.73 -6.36 16.26
C GLU A 116 2.39 -5.68 16.02
N VAL A 117 2.02 -5.55 14.76
CA VAL A 117 0.84 -4.78 14.38
C VAL A 117 -0.12 -5.66 13.58
N VAL A 118 -1.40 -5.60 13.92
CA VAL A 118 -2.48 -6.24 13.18
C VAL A 118 -3.44 -5.16 12.71
N GLY A 119 -3.57 -5.00 11.40
CA GLY A 119 -4.54 -4.14 10.76
C GLY A 119 -5.73 -4.95 10.26
N GLU A 120 -6.95 -4.58 10.65
CA GLU A 120 -8.19 -5.20 10.21
C GLU A 120 -9.11 -4.14 9.60
N GLY A 121 -9.81 -4.47 8.51
CA GLY A 121 -10.92 -3.65 8.01
C GLY A 121 -10.62 -2.75 6.82
N LEU A 122 -9.41 -2.78 6.27
CA LEU A 122 -9.14 -2.19 4.95
C LEU A 122 -9.85 -3.02 3.88
N ALA A 123 -11.01 -2.56 3.43
CA ALA A 123 -11.52 -2.98 2.14
C ALA A 123 -10.53 -2.48 1.09
N THR A 124 -10.01 -3.36 0.23
CA THR A 124 -9.24 -2.88 -0.92
C THR A 124 -10.16 -2.07 -1.84
N LYS A 125 -9.60 -1.22 -2.72
CA LYS A 125 -10.35 -0.52 -3.78
C LYS A 125 -11.26 -1.47 -4.59
N PHE A 126 -10.97 -2.77 -4.56
CA PHE A 126 -11.63 -3.83 -5.31
C PHE A 126 -12.59 -4.69 -4.47
N SER A 127 -12.63 -4.54 -3.14
CA SER A 127 -13.45 -5.36 -2.25
C SER A 127 -14.72 -4.64 -1.76
N PRO A 128 -15.87 -5.34 -1.65
CA PRO A 128 -17.04 -4.85 -0.94
C PRO A 128 -16.68 -4.43 0.50
N ARG A 129 -17.36 -3.40 1.04
CA ARG A 129 -17.14 -2.87 2.40
C ARG A 129 -17.29 -3.90 3.54
N SER A 130 -17.98 -5.02 3.28
CA SER A 130 -18.16 -6.11 4.23
C SER A 130 -16.95 -7.04 4.33
N GLU A 131 -16.02 -6.98 3.38
CA GLU A 131 -14.86 -7.85 3.29
C GLU A 131 -13.62 -7.11 3.77
N ARG A 132 -12.96 -7.69 4.76
CA ARG A 132 -11.88 -7.04 5.50
C ARG A 132 -10.56 -7.71 5.16
N ALA A 133 -9.58 -6.92 4.70
CA ALA A 133 -8.19 -7.38 4.72
C ALA A 133 -7.74 -7.53 6.18
N VAL A 134 -6.89 -8.52 6.41
CA VAL A 134 -6.14 -8.67 7.65
C VAL A 134 -4.66 -8.63 7.28
N ASP A 135 -3.97 -7.63 7.81
CA ASP A 135 -2.57 -7.38 7.56
C ASP A 135 -1.79 -7.50 8.87
N HIS A 136 -0.74 -8.30 8.86
CA HIS A 136 0.19 -8.45 9.97
C HIS A 136 1.50 -7.75 9.61
N PHE A 137 1.98 -6.91 10.51
CA PHE A 137 3.26 -6.23 10.36
C PHE A 137 4.18 -6.49 11.54
N ARG A 138 5.47 -6.58 11.25
CA ARG A 138 6.54 -6.47 12.24
C ARG A 138 7.31 -5.20 11.92
N VAL A 139 7.28 -4.26 12.85
CA VAL A 139 7.77 -2.89 12.63
C VAL A 139 8.91 -2.58 13.58
N ASN A 140 10.10 -2.37 13.04
CA ASN A 140 11.22 -1.82 13.79
C ASN A 140 11.17 -0.29 13.69
N THR A 141 10.84 0.36 14.81
CA THR A 141 10.64 1.81 14.88
C THR A 141 11.92 2.63 15.01
N GLY A 142 13.09 1.99 15.13
CA GLY A 142 14.40 2.66 15.09
C GLY A 142 14.54 3.91 15.98
N LYS A 143 15.56 4.75 15.74
CA LYS A 143 15.71 6.04 16.44
C LYS A 143 15.83 7.25 15.50
N SER A 144 15.93 7.04 14.18
CA SER A 144 16.36 8.07 13.21
C SER A 144 15.32 8.38 12.12
N GLY A 145 14.03 8.18 12.38
CA GLY A 145 12.98 8.41 11.39
C GLY A 145 12.99 7.44 10.19
N THR A 146 13.85 6.42 10.23
CA THR A 146 13.90 5.31 9.27
C THR A 146 13.43 4.04 9.96
N TRP A 147 12.35 3.46 9.45
CA TRP A 147 11.69 2.30 10.00
C TRP A 147 11.79 1.12 9.02
N TYR A 148 11.78 -0.09 9.56
CA TYR A 148 11.73 -1.31 8.75
C TYR A 148 10.45 -2.06 9.06
N MET A 149 9.71 -2.45 8.02
CA MET A 149 8.40 -3.09 8.14
C MET A 149 8.37 -4.36 7.31
N GLU A 150 8.20 -5.50 7.96
CA GLU A 150 7.81 -6.74 7.30
C GLU A 150 6.27 -6.82 7.33
N HIS A 151 5.68 -7.30 6.24
CA HIS A 151 4.24 -7.40 6.07
C HIS A 151 3.87 -8.77 5.50
N ILE A 152 2.87 -9.40 6.11
CA ILE A 152 2.14 -10.54 5.56
C ILE A 152 0.67 -10.21 5.68
N GLY A 153 -0.05 -10.31 4.58
CA GLY A 153 -1.45 -9.94 4.54
C GLY A 153 -2.24 -10.86 3.66
N ARG A 154 -3.55 -10.78 3.81
CA ARG A 154 -4.47 -11.40 2.87
C ARG A 154 -5.74 -10.58 2.81
N ASP A 155 -6.23 -10.42 1.60
CA ASP A 155 -7.59 -9.99 1.33
C ASP A 155 -8.37 -11.12 0.64
N ARG A 156 -9.56 -10.81 0.12
CA ARG A 156 -10.38 -11.80 -0.57
C ARG A 156 -9.70 -12.37 -1.82
N GLU A 157 -8.93 -11.56 -2.52
CA GLU A 157 -8.47 -11.82 -3.87
C GLU A 157 -7.01 -12.23 -3.89
N PHE A 158 -6.22 -11.81 -2.90
CA PHE A 158 -4.79 -11.99 -2.89
C PHE A 158 -4.23 -12.34 -1.51
N ALA A 159 -3.16 -13.12 -1.53
CA ALA A 159 -2.21 -13.24 -0.43
C ALA A 159 -0.98 -12.39 -0.72
N ASP A 160 -0.51 -11.67 0.30
CA ASP A 160 0.52 -10.64 0.19
C ASP A 160 1.70 -10.95 1.12
N SER A 161 2.90 -10.63 0.66
CA SER A 161 4.10 -10.55 1.49
C SER A 161 5.00 -9.44 0.98
N SER A 162 5.48 -8.58 1.87
CA SER A 162 6.35 -7.47 1.47
C SER A 162 7.27 -7.03 2.59
N ALA A 163 8.38 -6.38 2.24
CA ALA A 163 9.28 -5.72 3.16
C ALA A 163 9.54 -4.29 2.70
N TRP A 164 9.53 -3.36 3.65
CA TRP A 164 9.63 -1.93 3.39
C TRP A 164 10.64 -1.29 4.34
N THR A 165 11.50 -0.44 3.78
CA THR A 165 12.19 0.62 4.49
C THR A 165 11.37 1.89 4.30
N VAL A 166 10.97 2.49 5.41
CA VAL A 166 10.11 3.67 5.44
C VAL A 166 10.91 4.82 6.05
N GLN A 167 11.04 5.92 5.33
CA GLN A 167 11.72 7.12 5.83
C GLN A 167 10.72 8.26 5.96
N PHE A 168 10.60 8.78 7.18
CA PHE A 168 9.85 9.98 7.51
C PHE A 168 10.80 11.18 7.45
N VAL A 169 10.56 12.07 6.50
CA VAL A 169 11.42 13.22 6.22
C VAL A 169 10.92 14.43 7.02
N SER A 170 11.83 15.32 7.41
CA SER A 170 11.53 16.47 8.27
C SER A 170 10.53 17.47 7.68
N ASP A 171 10.38 17.50 6.34
CA ASP A 171 9.39 18.31 5.65
C ASP A 171 7.98 17.70 5.67
N GLY A 172 7.81 16.56 6.35
CA GLY A 172 6.56 15.82 6.42
C GLY A 172 6.32 14.90 5.22
N SER A 173 7.32 14.70 4.34
CA SER A 173 7.25 13.71 3.28
C SER A 173 7.59 12.30 3.77
N LEU A 174 7.13 11.31 3.01
CA LEU A 174 7.28 9.89 3.25
C LEU A 174 8.00 9.26 2.06
N GLN A 175 9.05 8.49 2.31
CA GLN A 175 9.72 7.70 1.28
C GLN A 175 9.59 6.20 1.58
N LEU A 176 9.17 5.45 0.56
CA LEU A 176 9.03 4.00 0.62
C LEU A 176 10.03 3.34 -0.33
N VAL A 177 10.87 2.47 0.21
CA VAL A 177 11.76 1.58 -0.55
C VAL A 177 11.43 0.16 -0.13
N GLY A 178 11.14 -0.72 -1.07
CA GLY A 178 10.75 -2.07 -0.69
C GLY A 178 10.49 -2.99 -1.86
N ASN A 179 10.08 -4.20 -1.51
CA ASN A 179 9.73 -5.23 -2.45
C ASN A 179 8.67 -6.15 -1.84
N GLY A 180 8.02 -6.92 -2.68
CA GLY A 180 7.04 -7.86 -2.22
C GLY A 180 6.42 -8.66 -3.34
N VAL A 181 5.40 -9.40 -2.96
CA VAL A 181 4.69 -10.35 -3.79
C VAL A 181 3.22 -10.26 -3.45
N ARG A 182 2.40 -10.19 -4.48
CA ARG A 182 0.95 -10.30 -4.40
C ARG A 182 0.50 -11.46 -5.27
N THR A 183 -0.10 -12.48 -4.67
CA THR A 183 -0.49 -13.73 -5.34
C THR A 183 -2.00 -13.89 -5.31
N SER A 184 -2.63 -13.98 -6.48
CA SER A 184 -4.07 -14.16 -6.58
C SER A 184 -4.50 -15.52 -6.03
N LEU A 185 -5.60 -15.51 -5.29
CA LEU A 185 -6.27 -16.70 -4.75
C LEU A 185 -7.17 -17.37 -5.80
N ALA A 186 -7.47 -16.67 -6.90
CA ALA A 186 -8.24 -17.23 -8.00
C ALA A 186 -7.38 -18.21 -8.82
N VAL A 187 -8.06 -19.18 -9.44
CA VAL A 187 -7.45 -20.10 -10.40
C VAL A 187 -7.93 -19.70 -11.80
N PRO A 188 -7.02 -19.56 -12.78
CA PRO A 188 -5.57 -19.72 -12.66
C PRO A 188 -4.87 -18.57 -11.89
N THR A 189 -3.78 -18.91 -11.22
CA THR A 189 -3.05 -18.00 -10.32
C THR A 189 -2.27 -16.95 -11.11
N LEU A 190 -2.46 -15.69 -10.73
CA LEU A 190 -1.60 -14.57 -11.10
C LEU A 190 -0.67 -14.23 -9.94
N ARG A 191 0.63 -14.14 -10.21
CA ARG A 191 1.64 -13.68 -9.25
C ARG A 191 2.24 -12.35 -9.72
N LEU A 192 2.28 -11.37 -8.83
CA LEU A 192 2.88 -10.05 -9.05
C LEU A 192 4.03 -9.86 -8.08
N ASP A 193 5.26 -10.06 -8.53
CA ASP A 193 6.46 -9.70 -7.77
C ASP A 193 6.80 -8.23 -8.05
N PHE A 194 7.09 -7.43 -7.04
CA PHE A 194 7.41 -6.02 -7.23
C PHE A 194 8.63 -5.57 -6.41
N LYS A 195 9.29 -4.52 -6.89
CA LYS A 195 10.45 -3.90 -6.25
C LYS A 195 10.54 -2.42 -6.63
N THR A 196 10.85 -1.57 -5.67
CA THR A 196 11.20 -0.17 -5.92
C THR A 196 12.60 -0.09 -6.54
N ASP A 197 12.70 0.48 -7.74
CA ASP A 197 13.98 0.80 -8.38
C ASP A 197 14.47 2.19 -7.94
N LEU A 198 13.54 3.12 -7.73
CA LEU A 198 13.76 4.42 -7.09
C LEU A 198 12.76 4.58 -5.94
N PRO A 199 13.13 5.22 -4.81
CA PRO A 199 12.23 5.44 -3.69
C PRO A 199 10.91 6.09 -4.11
N LEU A 200 9.79 5.53 -3.67
CA LEU A 200 8.47 6.12 -3.88
C LEU A 200 8.31 7.27 -2.89
N SER A 201 8.35 8.50 -3.38
CA SER A 201 8.30 9.71 -2.58
C SER A 201 6.90 10.28 -2.57
N TYR A 202 6.32 10.39 -1.38
CA TYR A 202 4.98 10.90 -1.12
C TYR A 202 5.08 12.21 -0.34
N THR A 203 4.39 13.25 -0.80
CA THR A 203 4.34 14.54 -0.08
C THR A 203 2.95 14.79 0.46
N LEU A 204 2.89 15.41 1.63
CA LEU A 204 1.63 15.76 2.28
C LEU A 204 0.95 16.91 1.52
N ARG A 205 -0.16 16.62 0.84
CA ARG A 205 -0.94 17.62 0.08
C ARG A 205 -1.90 18.42 0.97
N ASN A 206 -2.44 17.76 1.99
CA ASN A 206 -3.28 18.35 3.03
C ASN A 206 -3.11 17.53 4.32
N THR A 207 -3.77 17.88 5.41
CA THR A 207 -3.62 17.21 6.73
C THR A 207 -3.89 15.68 6.74
N SER A 208 -4.48 15.13 5.67
CA SER A 208 -5.00 13.76 5.57
C SER A 208 -4.67 13.03 4.27
N THR A 209 -3.87 13.61 3.36
CA THR A 209 -3.63 13.00 2.05
C THR A 209 -2.21 13.23 1.59
N PHE A 210 -1.49 12.15 1.32
CA PHE A 210 -0.22 12.21 0.61
C PHE A 210 -0.37 11.85 -0.85
N THR A 211 0.45 12.48 -1.68
CA THR A 211 0.44 12.28 -3.13
C THR A 211 1.82 11.83 -3.58
N LEU A 212 1.86 10.80 -4.45
CA LEU A 212 3.10 10.31 -5.05
C LEU A 212 3.67 11.39 -5.99
N VAL A 213 4.88 11.88 -5.72
CA VAL A 213 5.52 12.93 -6.53
C VAL A 213 6.68 12.42 -7.38
N ASP A 214 7.35 11.36 -6.93
CA ASP A 214 8.50 10.78 -7.62
C ASP A 214 8.67 9.30 -7.22
N GLY A 215 9.38 8.55 -8.04
CA GLY A 215 9.77 7.17 -7.78
C GLY A 215 9.54 6.23 -8.94
N GLN A 216 10.07 5.01 -8.79
CA GLN A 216 10.00 3.99 -9.82
C GLN A 216 9.76 2.61 -9.19
N LEU A 217 8.75 1.92 -9.71
CA LEU A 217 8.33 0.60 -9.27
C LEU A 217 8.45 -0.38 -10.44
N ARG A 218 9.18 -1.46 -10.25
CA ARG A 218 9.23 -2.59 -11.16
C ARG A 218 8.25 -3.66 -10.71
N ILE A 219 7.50 -4.22 -11.64
CA ILE A 219 6.51 -5.28 -11.41
C ILE A 219 6.77 -6.39 -12.41
N ILE A 220 6.84 -7.63 -11.94
CA ILE A 220 6.96 -8.83 -12.72
C ILE A 220 5.67 -9.64 -12.54
N ALA A 221 4.88 -9.74 -13.59
CA ALA A 221 3.65 -10.52 -13.62
C ALA A 221 3.95 -11.93 -14.17
N THR A 222 3.60 -12.96 -13.40
CA THR A 222 3.74 -14.36 -13.81
C THR A 222 2.38 -15.05 -13.74
N GLY A 223 1.90 -15.53 -14.89
CA GLY A 223 0.66 -16.29 -15.00
C GLY A 223 0.86 -17.81 -14.92
N PRO A 224 -0.20 -18.62 -15.14
CA PRO A 224 -0.15 -20.08 -15.06
C PRO A 224 0.81 -20.75 -16.06
N ASN A 225 1.08 -20.06 -17.19
CA ASN A 225 1.99 -20.56 -18.23
C ASN A 225 3.48 -20.36 -17.85
N GLY A 226 3.77 -19.74 -16.70
CA GLY A 226 5.12 -19.57 -16.16
C GLY A 226 5.99 -18.53 -16.86
N LEU A 227 5.50 -17.88 -17.93
CA LEU A 227 6.24 -16.82 -18.62
C LEU A 227 6.09 -15.49 -17.86
N PRO A 228 7.19 -14.88 -17.39
CA PRO A 228 7.13 -13.61 -16.68
C PRO A 228 7.12 -12.43 -17.65
N GLU A 229 6.32 -11.41 -17.35
CA GLU A 229 6.35 -10.12 -18.01
C GLU A 229 6.76 -9.01 -17.05
N THR A 230 7.68 -8.14 -17.48
CA THR A 230 8.17 -7.03 -16.65
C THR A 230 7.56 -5.71 -17.12
N THR A 231 7.08 -4.96 -16.14
CA THR A 231 6.53 -3.61 -16.29
C THR A 231 7.30 -2.68 -15.36
N ALA A 232 7.77 -1.55 -15.87
CA ALA A 232 8.37 -0.49 -15.07
C ALA A 232 7.42 0.72 -15.02
N VAL A 233 7.03 1.11 -13.82
CA VAL A 233 6.14 2.23 -13.56
C VAL A 233 6.95 3.38 -12.97
N THR A 234 6.85 4.56 -13.56
CA THR A 234 7.60 5.76 -13.16
C THR A 234 6.62 6.89 -12.87
N ALA A 235 6.75 7.55 -11.72
CA ALA A 235 6.04 8.78 -11.44
C ALA A 235 6.58 9.90 -12.33
N ILE A 236 5.68 10.66 -12.96
CA ILE A 236 6.05 11.78 -13.86
C ILE A 236 5.29 13.06 -13.47
N GLY A 237 5.07 13.23 -12.16
CA GLY A 237 4.27 14.29 -11.58
C GLY A 237 3.38 13.75 -10.46
N SER A 238 2.66 14.65 -9.80
CA SER A 238 1.80 14.34 -8.65
C SER A 238 0.57 13.48 -8.97
N ASP A 239 0.15 13.45 -10.23
CA ASP A 239 -1.11 12.84 -10.66
C ASP A 239 -0.94 12.00 -11.93
N ARG A 240 0.31 11.73 -12.32
CA ARG A 240 0.63 11.06 -13.58
C ARG A 240 1.73 10.03 -13.40
N ILE A 241 1.52 8.89 -14.06
CA ILE A 241 2.53 7.84 -14.16
C ILE A 241 2.76 7.47 -15.62
N ARG A 242 3.94 6.92 -15.87
CA ARG A 242 4.30 6.24 -17.12
C ARG A 242 4.53 4.77 -16.84
N ILE A 243 3.89 3.92 -17.64
CA ILE A 243 4.07 2.47 -17.64
C ILE A 243 4.89 2.09 -18.88
N ASN A 244 6.08 1.54 -18.66
CA ASN A 244 6.97 1.07 -19.70
C ASN A 244 6.89 -0.46 -19.79
N TYR A 245 6.56 -0.95 -20.99
CA TYR A 245 6.42 -2.38 -21.28
C TYR A 245 7.68 -2.88 -21.98
N ASN A 246 8.55 -3.64 -21.29
CA ASN A 246 9.72 -4.35 -21.85
C ASN A 246 10.39 -3.69 -23.08
N ASN A 247 10.60 -2.37 -23.02
CA ASN A 247 11.22 -1.53 -24.06
C ASN A 247 10.53 -1.51 -25.44
N LYS A 248 9.26 -1.91 -25.54
CA LYS A 248 8.50 -1.89 -26.81
C LYS A 248 7.63 -0.64 -26.93
N HIS A 249 6.92 -0.27 -25.86
CA HIS A 249 6.03 0.89 -25.83
C HIS A 249 5.91 1.46 -24.40
N SER A 250 5.49 2.73 -24.30
CA SER A 250 5.13 3.37 -23.03
C SER A 250 3.71 3.90 -23.09
N ALA A 251 2.94 3.71 -22.02
CA ALA A 251 1.65 4.34 -21.83
C ALA A 251 1.74 5.36 -20.68
N GLU A 252 1.16 6.52 -20.86
CA GLU A 252 0.99 7.51 -19.79
C GLU A 252 -0.48 7.63 -19.44
N GLY A 253 -0.76 7.90 -18.18
CA GLY A 253 -2.13 8.10 -17.72
C GLY A 253 -2.17 8.84 -16.41
N ASN A 254 -3.32 9.44 -16.15
CA ASN A 254 -3.59 10.06 -14.87
C ASN A 254 -3.78 8.95 -13.83
N TRP A 255 -3.09 9.08 -12.71
CA TRP A 255 -3.22 8.22 -11.57
C TRP A 255 -3.27 9.07 -10.31
N ASN A 256 -4.42 9.06 -9.65
CA ASN A 256 -4.60 9.67 -8.35
C ASN A 256 -4.10 8.71 -7.27
N SER A 257 -2.79 8.44 -7.22
CA SER A 257 -2.21 7.72 -6.08
C SER A 257 -2.35 8.56 -4.84
N ALA A 258 -2.93 7.99 -3.79
CA ALA A 258 -3.05 8.68 -2.53
C ALA A 258 -2.91 7.72 -1.35
N ILE A 259 -2.06 8.10 -0.40
CA ILE A 259 -2.13 7.57 0.96
C ILE A 259 -3.12 8.49 1.68
N GLU A 260 -4.33 8.00 1.88
CA GLU A 260 -5.41 8.71 2.57
C GLU A 260 -5.48 8.30 4.04
N LEU A 261 -5.53 9.29 4.94
CA LEU A 261 -5.57 9.16 6.40
C LEU A 261 -6.88 9.70 7.01
#